data_AF-A0A2A9K860-F1
#
_entry.id   AF-A0A2A9K860-F1
#
_cell.length_a   1.000
_cell.length_b   1.000
_cell.length_c   1.000
_cell.angle_alpha   90.00
_cell.angle_beta   90.00
_cell.angle_gamma   90.00
#
_symmetry.space_group_name_H-M   'P 1'
#
loop_
_entity.id
_entity.type
_entity.pdbx_description
1 polymer ?
#
loop_
_entity_poly.entity_id
_entity_poly.type
_entity_poly.pdbx_seq_one_letter_code
_entity_poly.pdbx_strand_id
1 'polypeptide(L)'
;MPKPQQGFTLIELMGALAIGVLMVIGLSAMIDRSLDDSKGQQAALHQAQVSAAALKYISQNYAALAGAGGATANSPQAVPVSALVTLGLLPASFNASNAYGQTPCLLVLQSQPNRLDALLVTEGGTAIPDKEIAYIASNTGQGGGYITSDTPAQARGAFGSWSLGASRAPALSTYLSKNCSGAIAARGHLATAIFYDGPGQLSTDFVYRNTVVNHPELNQMTTALGMRKVVREDSSDALCSSADASSNGRIAVDAGGVVLSCQSGIWRRHGAGSWKEPVATFADLPPATAGNQLGDVRMVTALHLAFMWDNGAWCPLAVDQDGNLNVPGNMKAQTVQMTQVVNAGTRCEQNGVMAIDASGMGISCQSGIWRKFAESKIVTPAIWSFSFKQAPSDGNYEQAFDLTTLGGSRPLFISGANRCKSYDVNEASTFIEYLDADGVSLGYAGGCVSLSNNVTGFAPAPDYGQHYCKSDTYPTDDCVPKRQNIRVMAGNYMALQKIPENAKYLHISMKSRGSSGNYTQLTAYVFNSI
;
A
#
# COMPACT_ATOMS: atom_id res chain seq x y z
N MET A 1 41.91 -98.51 3.58
CA MET A 1 43.35 -98.52 3.18
C MET A 1 43.46 -97.99 1.76
N PRO A 2 44.58 -97.34 1.40
CA PRO A 2 44.77 -95.88 1.31
C PRO A 2 44.38 -95.28 -0.06
N LYS A 3 44.11 -93.97 -0.11
CA LYS A 3 44.04 -93.20 -1.38
C LYS A 3 45.41 -93.26 -2.06
N PRO A 4 45.50 -93.51 -3.38
CA PRO A 4 46.77 -93.48 -4.09
C PRO A 4 47.37 -92.08 -3.98
N GLN A 5 48.54 -91.97 -3.35
CA GLN A 5 49.36 -90.77 -3.41
C GLN A 5 49.94 -90.69 -4.82
N GLN A 6 49.44 -89.77 -5.63
CA GLN A 6 50.07 -89.38 -6.89
C GLN A 6 51.34 -88.62 -6.53
N GLY A 7 52.50 -89.28 -6.62
CA GLY A 7 53.79 -88.63 -6.48
C GLY A 7 54.07 -87.72 -7.67
N PHE A 8 54.57 -86.52 -7.42
CA PHE A 8 54.99 -85.59 -8.45
C PHE A 8 56.21 -86.14 -9.19
N THR A 9 56.17 -86.15 -10.52
CA THR A 9 57.33 -86.51 -11.33
C THR A 9 58.31 -85.33 -11.42
N LEU A 10 59.62 -85.59 -11.49
CA LEU A 10 60.65 -84.53 -11.53
C LEU A 10 60.44 -83.56 -12.71
N ILE A 11 59.90 -84.05 -13.83
CA ILE A 11 59.61 -83.25 -15.03
C ILE A 11 58.44 -82.28 -14.82
N GLU A 12 57.44 -82.65 -14.00
CA GLU A 12 56.33 -81.77 -13.60
C GLU A 12 56.82 -80.64 -12.70
N LEU A 13 57.75 -80.93 -11.79
CA LEU A 13 58.34 -79.94 -10.90
C LEU A 13 59.23 -78.94 -11.67
N MET A 14 59.98 -79.42 -12.68
CA MET A 14 60.73 -78.56 -13.58
C MET A 14 59.83 -77.71 -14.49
N GLY A 15 58.74 -78.29 -15.00
CA GLY A 15 57.74 -77.55 -15.78
C GLY A 15 57.05 -76.45 -14.96
N ALA A 16 56.66 -76.76 -13.72
CA ALA A 16 56.06 -75.79 -12.80
C ALA A 16 57.04 -74.67 -12.42
N LEU A 17 58.31 -74.98 -12.18
CA LEU A 17 59.35 -73.98 -11.91
C LEU A 17 59.61 -73.07 -13.13
N ALA A 18 59.67 -73.64 -14.34
CA ALA A 18 59.86 -72.85 -15.55
C ALA A 18 58.69 -71.87 -15.77
N ILE A 19 57.45 -72.32 -15.55
CA ILE A 19 56.26 -71.46 -15.61
C ILE A 19 56.30 -70.41 -14.49
N GLY A 20 56.70 -70.79 -13.27
CA GLY A 20 56.83 -69.88 -12.14
C GLY A 20 57.85 -68.76 -12.39
N VAL A 21 58.99 -69.06 -13.00
CA VAL A 21 60.00 -68.05 -13.37
C VAL A 21 59.46 -67.09 -14.44
N LEU A 22 58.76 -67.59 -15.46
CA LEU A 22 58.13 -66.76 -16.49
C LEU A 22 57.03 -65.86 -15.90
N MET A 23 56.26 -66.35 -14.93
CA MET A 23 55.26 -65.54 -14.22
C MET A 23 55.89 -64.43 -13.37
N VAL A 24 57.00 -64.69 -12.67
CA VAL A 24 57.70 -63.66 -11.88
C VAL A 24 58.30 -62.57 -12.78
N ILE A 25 58.88 -62.94 -13.93
CA ILE A 25 59.37 -61.97 -14.92
C ILE A 25 58.20 -61.15 -15.47
N GLY A 26 57.08 -61.79 -15.83
CA GLY A 26 55.87 -61.10 -16.27
C GLY A 26 55.27 -60.16 -15.22
N LEU A 27 55.28 -60.57 -13.95
CA LEU A 27 54.77 -59.77 -12.83
C LEU A 27 55.65 -58.55 -12.54
N SER A 28 56.98 -58.69 -12.57
CA SER A 28 57.89 -57.55 -12.40
C SER A 28 57.67 -56.49 -13.47
N ALA A 29 57.59 -56.89 -14.75
CA ALA A 29 57.28 -55.98 -15.86
C ALA A 29 55.88 -55.34 -15.76
N MET A 30 54.91 -56.02 -15.15
CA MET A 30 53.58 -55.45 -14.88
C MET A 30 53.60 -54.47 -13.71
N ILE A 31 54.35 -54.75 -12.64
CA ILE A 31 54.51 -53.85 -11.50
C ILE A 31 55.20 -52.56 -11.94
N ASP A 32 56.29 -52.66 -12.69
CA ASP A 32 57.02 -51.48 -13.19
C ASP A 32 56.12 -50.62 -14.08
N ARG A 33 55.37 -51.23 -15.00
CA ARG A 33 54.36 -50.52 -15.82
C ARG A 33 53.26 -49.89 -14.97
N SER A 34 52.78 -50.59 -13.94
CA SER A 34 51.74 -50.06 -13.06
C SER A 34 52.23 -48.88 -12.22
N LEU A 35 53.51 -48.89 -11.81
CA LEU A 35 54.14 -47.78 -11.11
C LEU A 35 54.34 -46.58 -12.05
N ASP A 36 54.78 -46.82 -13.30
CA ASP A 36 54.93 -45.79 -14.32
C ASP A 36 53.57 -45.17 -14.72
N ASP A 37 52.53 -45.99 -14.89
CA ASP A 37 51.17 -45.52 -15.16
C ASP A 37 50.63 -44.70 -13.98
N SER A 38 50.85 -45.15 -12.73
CA SER A 38 50.46 -44.40 -11.54
C SER A 38 51.18 -43.06 -11.43
N LYS A 39 52.49 -43.05 -11.70
CA LYS A 39 53.31 -41.84 -11.74
C LYS A 39 52.83 -40.89 -12.84
N GLY A 40 52.47 -41.43 -14.00
CA GLY A 40 51.90 -40.68 -15.10
C GLY A 40 50.55 -40.06 -14.78
N GLN A 41 49.63 -40.82 -14.15
CA GLN A 41 48.34 -40.29 -13.70
C GLN A 41 48.49 -39.16 -12.69
N GLN A 42 49.44 -39.27 -11.75
CA GLN A 42 49.71 -38.18 -10.81
C GLN A 42 50.24 -36.93 -11.52
N ALA A 43 51.13 -37.08 -12.51
CA ALA A 43 51.58 -35.96 -13.32
C ALA A 43 50.44 -35.33 -14.14
N ALA A 44 49.52 -36.15 -14.66
CA ALA A 44 48.35 -35.68 -15.40
C ALA A 44 47.39 -34.88 -14.51
N LEU A 45 47.05 -35.40 -13.33
CA LEU A 45 46.20 -34.72 -12.36
C LEU A 45 46.85 -33.42 -11.85
N HIS A 46 48.15 -33.43 -11.61
CA HIS A 46 48.91 -32.23 -11.25
C HIS A 46 48.80 -31.16 -12.34
N GLN A 47 49.05 -31.52 -13.60
CA GLN A 47 48.91 -30.62 -14.73
C GLN A 47 47.46 -30.12 -14.92
N ALA A 48 46.47 -30.97 -14.66
CA ALA A 48 45.04 -30.61 -14.71
C ALA A 48 44.64 -29.60 -13.62
N GLN A 49 45.17 -29.76 -12.40
CA GLN A 49 44.93 -28.82 -11.30
C GLN A 49 45.54 -27.44 -11.61
N VAL A 50 46.77 -27.43 -12.14
CA VAL A 50 47.41 -26.17 -12.52
C VAL A 50 46.72 -25.53 -13.73
N SER A 51 46.25 -26.30 -14.72
CA SER A 51 45.52 -25.73 -15.86
C SER A 51 44.20 -25.09 -15.43
N ALA A 52 43.47 -25.69 -14.49
CA ALA A 52 42.26 -25.11 -13.91
C ALA A 52 42.56 -23.81 -13.13
N ALA A 53 43.64 -23.76 -12.36
CA ALA A 53 44.05 -22.56 -11.65
C ALA A 53 44.56 -21.46 -12.60
N ALA A 54 45.32 -21.83 -13.63
CA ALA A 54 45.78 -20.93 -14.69
C ALA A 54 44.61 -20.27 -15.43
N LEU A 55 43.54 -21.02 -15.67
CA LEU A 55 42.33 -20.51 -16.28
C LEU A 55 41.65 -19.42 -15.44
N LYS A 56 41.54 -19.65 -14.13
CA LYS A 56 41.04 -18.64 -13.16
C LYS A 56 41.97 -17.43 -13.09
N TYR A 57 43.28 -17.64 -13.16
CA TYR A 57 44.24 -16.54 -13.19
C TYR A 57 44.04 -15.63 -14.40
N ILE A 58 43.89 -16.22 -15.60
CA ILE A 58 43.65 -15.49 -16.83
C ILE A 58 42.35 -14.69 -16.75
N SER A 59 41.27 -15.27 -16.21
CA SER A 59 39.99 -14.56 -16.08
C SER A 59 40.07 -13.39 -15.10
N GLN A 60 40.67 -13.60 -13.92
CA GLN A 60 40.80 -12.55 -12.89
C GLN A 60 41.74 -11.42 -13.30
N ASN A 61 42.78 -11.73 -14.06
CA ASN A 61 43.83 -10.78 -14.45
C ASN A 61 43.73 -10.35 -15.91
N TYR A 62 42.59 -10.61 -16.56
CA TYR A 62 42.40 -10.36 -17.99
C TYR A 62 42.78 -8.93 -18.39
N ALA A 63 42.32 -7.92 -17.65
CA ALA A 63 42.60 -6.52 -17.96
C ALA A 63 44.09 -6.17 -17.87
N ALA A 64 44.81 -6.76 -16.90
CA ALA A 64 46.25 -6.56 -16.76
C ALA A 64 47.04 -7.31 -17.85
N LEU A 65 46.62 -8.53 -18.18
CA LEU A 65 47.23 -9.35 -19.22
C LEU A 65 46.99 -8.79 -20.63
N ALA A 66 45.82 -8.21 -20.89
CA ALA A 66 45.45 -7.63 -22.18
C ALA A 66 45.79 -6.13 -22.30
N GLY A 67 46.18 -5.49 -21.20
CA GLY A 67 46.47 -4.06 -21.12
C GLY A 67 47.90 -3.68 -21.47
N ALA A 68 48.20 -2.37 -21.41
CA ALA A 68 49.53 -1.85 -21.67
C ALA A 68 50.56 -2.39 -20.66
N GLY A 69 51.60 -3.06 -21.15
CA GLY A 69 52.62 -3.74 -20.33
C GLY A 69 52.34 -5.23 -20.05
N GLY A 70 51.20 -5.74 -20.52
CA GLY A 70 50.81 -7.16 -20.43
C GLY A 70 51.41 -8.03 -21.54
N ALA A 71 50.68 -9.08 -21.94
CA ALA A 71 51.07 -9.97 -23.01
C ALA A 71 50.94 -9.29 -24.37
N THR A 72 51.82 -9.64 -25.31
CA THR A 72 51.74 -9.16 -26.70
C THR A 72 51.77 -10.34 -27.66
N ALA A 73 51.59 -10.10 -28.96
CA ALA A 73 51.63 -11.15 -29.97
C ALA A 73 53.01 -11.84 -30.08
N ASN A 74 54.09 -11.17 -29.66
CA ASN A 74 55.48 -11.64 -29.82
C ASN A 74 56.27 -11.75 -28.51
N SER A 75 55.71 -11.30 -27.39
CA SER A 75 56.32 -11.41 -26.07
C SER A 75 55.25 -11.92 -25.09
N PRO A 76 55.29 -13.21 -24.72
CA PRO A 76 54.37 -13.76 -23.74
C PRO A 76 54.64 -13.20 -22.35
N GLN A 77 53.63 -13.23 -21.50
CA GLN A 77 53.78 -13.07 -20.06
C GLN A 77 53.93 -14.46 -19.44
N ALA A 78 55.03 -14.67 -18.73
CA ALA A 78 55.28 -15.90 -17.99
C ALA A 78 54.77 -15.75 -16.56
N VAL A 79 53.92 -16.69 -16.15
CA VAL A 79 53.27 -16.71 -14.84
C VAL A 79 53.68 -18.00 -14.13
N PRO A 80 54.55 -17.94 -13.11
CA PRO A 80 55.00 -19.11 -12.38
C PRO A 80 53.87 -19.67 -11.51
N VAL A 81 53.92 -20.98 -11.21
CA VAL A 81 52.97 -21.62 -10.27
C VAL A 81 52.96 -20.95 -8.90
N SER A 82 54.07 -20.36 -8.46
CA SER A 82 54.13 -19.58 -7.21
C SER A 82 53.19 -18.37 -7.20
N ALA A 83 52.93 -17.74 -8.36
CA ALA A 83 51.96 -16.66 -8.47
C ALA A 83 50.53 -17.18 -8.24
N LEU A 84 50.21 -18.38 -8.75
CA LEU A 84 48.91 -19.02 -8.54
C LEU A 84 48.68 -19.40 -7.06
N VAL A 85 49.73 -19.82 -6.36
CA VAL A 85 49.68 -20.09 -4.91
C VAL A 85 49.51 -18.79 -4.11
N THR A 86 50.27 -17.75 -4.45
CA THR A 86 50.22 -16.44 -3.77
C THR A 86 48.83 -15.80 -3.85
N LEU A 87 48.15 -15.98 -4.99
CA LEU A 87 46.78 -15.48 -5.21
C LEU A 87 45.69 -16.40 -4.64
N GLY A 88 46.06 -17.51 -3.98
CA GLY A 88 45.09 -18.47 -3.42
C GLY A 88 44.33 -19.29 -4.48
N LEU A 89 44.78 -19.28 -5.73
CA LEU A 89 44.20 -20.11 -6.80
C LEU A 89 44.65 -21.58 -6.69
N LEU A 90 45.78 -21.81 -6.02
CA LEU A 90 46.25 -23.11 -5.56
C LEU A 90 46.50 -23.04 -4.05
N PRO A 91 46.33 -24.15 -3.29
CA PRO A 91 46.56 -24.16 -1.86
C PRO A 91 48.04 -23.91 -1.54
N ALA A 92 48.33 -23.33 -0.37
CA ALA A 92 49.69 -23.06 0.08
C ALA A 92 50.57 -24.32 0.19
N SER A 93 49.96 -25.49 0.38
CA SER A 93 50.64 -26.79 0.42
C SER A 93 50.86 -27.42 -0.96
N PHE A 94 50.51 -26.74 -2.05
CA PHE A 94 50.67 -27.28 -3.41
C PHE A 94 52.15 -27.41 -3.77
N ASN A 95 52.56 -28.61 -4.20
CA ASN A 95 53.93 -28.83 -4.66
C ASN A 95 54.11 -28.27 -6.08
N ALA A 96 55.11 -27.42 -6.27
CA ALA A 96 55.35 -26.75 -7.56
C ALA A 96 55.72 -27.73 -8.68
N SER A 97 56.33 -28.87 -8.36
CA SER A 97 56.81 -29.83 -9.34
C SER A 97 55.96 -31.10 -9.37
N ASN A 98 55.80 -31.68 -10.55
CA ASN A 98 55.13 -32.97 -10.73
C ASN A 98 56.04 -34.15 -10.36
N ALA A 99 55.54 -35.38 -10.53
CA ALA A 99 56.27 -36.61 -10.18
C ALA A 99 57.57 -36.85 -11.00
N TYR A 100 57.79 -36.09 -12.09
CA TYR A 100 59.01 -36.11 -12.90
C TYR A 100 59.96 -34.94 -12.56
N GLY A 101 59.64 -34.15 -11.53
CA GLY A 101 60.39 -32.97 -11.14
C GLY A 101 60.20 -31.78 -12.09
N GLN A 102 59.24 -31.84 -13.02
CA GLN A 102 58.97 -30.75 -13.95
C GLN A 102 58.01 -29.75 -13.31
N THR A 103 58.28 -28.45 -13.50
CA THR A 103 57.52 -27.36 -12.88
C THR A 103 56.67 -26.66 -13.94
N PRO A 104 55.35 -26.54 -13.77
CA PRO A 104 54.52 -25.84 -14.74
C PRO A 104 54.81 -24.33 -14.82
N CYS A 105 54.68 -23.78 -16.02
CA CYS A 105 54.81 -22.36 -16.34
C CYS A 105 53.68 -21.96 -17.29
N LEU A 106 52.88 -20.99 -16.89
CA LEU A 106 51.80 -20.47 -17.74
C LEU A 106 52.37 -19.36 -18.63
N LEU A 107 52.23 -19.51 -19.94
CA LEU A 107 52.69 -18.56 -20.94
C LEU A 107 51.48 -17.97 -21.66
N VAL A 108 51.24 -16.68 -21.49
CA VAL A 108 50.07 -15.99 -22.07
C VAL A 108 50.53 -15.04 -23.18
N LEU A 109 49.96 -15.17 -24.36
CA LEU A 109 50.12 -14.26 -25.49
C LEU A 109 48.83 -13.46 -25.71
N GLN A 110 48.99 -12.27 -26.29
CA GLN A 110 47.86 -11.53 -26.86
C GLN A 110 48.00 -11.56 -28.38
N SER A 111 47.47 -12.61 -29.02
CA SER A 111 47.61 -12.79 -30.48
C SER A 111 46.88 -11.74 -31.30
N GLN A 112 45.80 -11.19 -30.75
CA GLN A 112 45.05 -10.04 -31.29
C GLN A 112 44.65 -9.11 -30.14
N PRO A 113 44.38 -7.82 -30.39
CA PRO A 113 43.88 -6.92 -29.36
C PRO A 113 42.69 -7.54 -28.62
N ASN A 114 42.78 -7.60 -27.29
CA ASN A 114 41.77 -8.19 -26.40
C ASN A 114 41.54 -9.72 -26.54
N ARG A 115 42.36 -10.46 -27.30
CA ARG A 115 42.32 -11.92 -27.35
C ARG A 115 43.58 -12.50 -26.71
N LEU A 116 43.42 -13.34 -25.69
CA LEU A 116 44.52 -14.01 -25.02
C LEU A 116 44.58 -15.48 -25.44
N ASP A 117 45.73 -15.93 -25.93
CA ASP A 117 46.02 -17.35 -26.13
C ASP A 117 47.03 -17.80 -25.07
N ALA A 118 46.76 -18.91 -24.39
CA ALA A 118 47.60 -19.36 -23.29
C ALA A 118 48.05 -20.81 -23.44
N LEU A 119 49.29 -21.06 -23.05
CA LEU A 119 49.92 -22.37 -23.07
C LEU A 119 50.56 -22.64 -21.70
N LEU A 120 50.13 -23.68 -21.02
CA LEU A 120 50.75 -24.16 -19.79
C LEU A 120 51.77 -25.23 -20.15
N VAL A 121 53.06 -24.90 -20.07
CA VAL A 121 54.15 -25.86 -20.31
C VAL A 121 54.75 -26.32 -18.99
N THR A 122 55.50 -27.42 -19.01
CA THR A 122 56.35 -27.83 -17.89
C THR A 122 57.82 -27.59 -18.21
N GLU A 123 58.59 -27.20 -17.21
CA GLU A 123 60.01 -26.82 -17.34
C GLU A 123 60.88 -27.58 -16.33
N GLY A 124 62.13 -27.84 -16.71
CA GLY A 124 63.11 -28.52 -15.85
C GLY A 124 62.76 -30.00 -15.56
N GLY A 125 63.40 -30.58 -14.55
CA GLY A 125 63.17 -31.98 -14.18
C GLY A 125 63.66 -32.99 -15.21
N THR A 126 63.09 -34.20 -15.18
CA THR A 126 63.45 -35.30 -16.07
C THR A 126 62.52 -35.36 -17.27
N ALA A 127 63.06 -35.59 -18.47
CA ALA A 127 62.26 -35.77 -19.68
C ALA A 127 61.38 -37.03 -19.57
N ILE A 128 60.08 -36.88 -19.80
CA ILE A 128 59.14 -37.99 -19.84
C ILE A 128 59.29 -38.70 -21.20
N PRO A 129 59.39 -40.04 -21.26
CA PRO A 129 59.53 -40.73 -22.53
C PRO A 129 58.25 -40.62 -23.39
N ASP A 130 58.41 -40.73 -24.71
CA ASP A 130 57.41 -40.30 -25.69
C ASP A 130 56.09 -41.07 -25.62
N LYS A 131 56.11 -42.32 -25.14
CA LYS A 131 54.89 -43.13 -24.96
C LYS A 131 54.12 -42.68 -23.72
N GLU A 132 54.82 -42.52 -22.60
CA GLU A 132 54.27 -42.14 -21.31
C GLU A 132 53.71 -40.72 -21.38
N ILE A 133 54.41 -39.79 -22.01
CA ILE A 133 53.97 -38.39 -22.08
C ILE A 133 52.67 -38.22 -22.88
N ALA A 134 52.47 -39.04 -23.92
CA ALA A 134 51.22 -39.06 -24.67
C ALA A 134 50.05 -39.57 -23.81
N TYR A 135 50.30 -40.60 -22.99
CA TYR A 135 49.33 -41.09 -22.00
C TYR A 135 49.01 -40.02 -20.95
N ILE A 136 50.02 -39.37 -20.37
CA ILE A 136 49.83 -38.31 -19.36
C ILE A 136 49.03 -37.14 -19.94
N ALA A 137 49.39 -36.69 -21.15
CA ALA A 137 48.68 -35.63 -21.84
C ALA A 137 47.20 -35.98 -22.08
N SER A 138 46.89 -37.23 -22.46
CA SER A 138 45.50 -37.68 -22.65
C SER A 138 44.68 -37.71 -21.36
N ASN A 139 45.33 -37.89 -20.19
CA ASN A 139 44.69 -37.93 -18.88
C ASN A 139 44.69 -36.56 -18.17
N THR A 140 45.36 -35.55 -18.73
CA THR A 140 45.40 -34.18 -18.18
C THR A 140 44.05 -33.44 -18.35
N GLY A 141 43.18 -33.93 -19.24
CA GLY A 141 41.89 -33.31 -19.54
C GLY A 141 41.94 -32.35 -20.73
N GLN A 142 41.05 -31.37 -20.74
CA GLN A 142 40.88 -30.46 -21.88
C GLN A 142 42.17 -29.73 -22.22
N GLY A 143 42.53 -29.73 -23.50
CA GLY A 143 43.73 -29.06 -23.99
C GLY A 143 45.05 -29.75 -23.65
N GLY A 144 45.03 -30.89 -22.96
CA GLY A 144 46.23 -31.67 -22.63
C GLY A 144 47.05 -32.02 -23.87
N GLY A 145 48.36 -31.83 -23.78
CA GLY A 145 49.31 -32.02 -24.88
C GLY A 145 50.75 -32.14 -24.39
N TYR A 146 51.68 -32.24 -25.34
CA TYR A 146 53.06 -32.62 -25.08
C TYR A 146 54.01 -32.23 -26.23
N ILE A 147 55.31 -32.25 -25.93
CA ILE A 147 56.42 -32.08 -26.88
C ILE A 147 57.23 -33.38 -26.92
N THR A 148 57.32 -34.05 -28.07
CA THR A 148 58.07 -35.31 -28.22
C THR A 148 59.49 -35.10 -28.71
N SER A 149 60.30 -36.16 -28.62
CA SER A 149 61.65 -36.17 -29.16
C SER A 149 61.70 -36.08 -30.70
N ASP A 150 60.72 -36.67 -31.40
CA ASP A 150 60.63 -36.66 -32.87
C ASP A 150 60.26 -35.29 -33.46
N THR A 151 59.51 -34.47 -32.72
CA THR A 151 59.04 -33.15 -33.18
C THR A 151 59.27 -32.09 -32.09
N PRO A 152 60.54 -31.79 -31.74
CA PRO A 152 60.87 -30.95 -30.58
C PRO A 152 60.49 -29.48 -30.76
N ALA A 153 60.26 -29.04 -32.00
CA ALA A 153 59.80 -27.69 -32.34
C ALA A 153 58.26 -27.57 -32.41
N GLN A 154 57.53 -28.60 -31.97
CA GLN A 154 56.07 -28.66 -32.02
C GLN A 154 55.49 -29.13 -30.69
N ALA A 155 54.48 -28.42 -30.20
CA ALA A 155 53.61 -28.90 -29.13
C ALA A 155 52.30 -29.37 -29.77
N ARG A 156 51.81 -30.54 -29.36
CA ARG A 156 50.57 -31.11 -29.89
C ARG A 156 49.69 -31.63 -28.77
N GLY A 157 48.39 -31.48 -28.98
CA GLY A 157 47.38 -32.06 -28.09
C GLY A 157 47.35 -33.58 -28.18
N ALA A 158 46.86 -34.22 -27.11
CA ALA A 158 46.53 -35.63 -27.13
C ALA A 158 45.65 -35.95 -28.34
N PHE A 159 45.97 -37.05 -29.03
CA PHE A 159 45.32 -37.52 -30.25
C PHE A 159 45.23 -36.47 -31.39
N GLY A 160 46.08 -35.45 -31.40
CA GLY A 160 46.11 -34.43 -32.46
C GLY A 160 45.02 -33.36 -32.37
N SER A 161 44.38 -33.21 -31.20
CA SER A 161 43.31 -32.24 -30.95
C SER A 161 43.68 -30.77 -31.24
N TRP A 162 44.96 -30.42 -31.08
CA TRP A 162 45.52 -29.13 -31.46
C TRP A 162 47.01 -29.29 -31.76
N SER A 163 47.61 -28.29 -32.40
CA SER A 163 49.04 -28.29 -32.73
C SER A 163 49.57 -26.87 -32.85
N LEU A 164 50.68 -26.59 -32.18
CA LEU A 164 51.49 -25.39 -32.29
C LEU A 164 52.86 -25.78 -32.85
N GLY A 165 53.11 -25.46 -34.11
CA GLY A 165 54.38 -25.74 -34.79
C GLY A 165 54.82 -24.55 -35.64
N ALA A 166 55.96 -24.65 -36.32
CA ALA A 166 56.56 -23.53 -37.05
C ALA A 166 55.65 -22.89 -38.13
N SER A 167 54.69 -23.65 -38.68
CA SER A 167 53.77 -23.20 -39.73
C SER A 167 52.42 -22.68 -39.21
N ARG A 168 52.19 -22.63 -37.90
CA ARG A 168 50.93 -22.17 -37.28
C ARG A 168 51.22 -21.03 -36.31
N ALA A 169 50.46 -19.94 -36.41
CA ALA A 169 50.55 -18.82 -35.48
C ALA A 169 49.46 -18.92 -34.40
N PRO A 170 49.78 -18.64 -33.12
CA PRO A 170 51.12 -18.41 -32.57
C PRO A 170 51.98 -19.69 -32.58
N ALA A 171 53.26 -19.56 -32.94
CA ALA A 171 54.20 -20.68 -32.98
C ALA A 171 54.65 -21.08 -31.56
N LEU A 172 55.03 -22.35 -31.37
CA LEU A 172 55.57 -22.80 -30.08
C LEU A 172 56.77 -21.95 -29.64
N SER A 173 57.67 -21.62 -30.56
CA SER A 173 58.85 -20.78 -30.28
C SER A 173 58.50 -19.40 -29.72
N THR A 174 57.35 -18.82 -30.10
CA THR A 174 56.88 -17.55 -29.57
C THR A 174 56.54 -17.66 -28.08
N TYR A 175 55.82 -18.72 -27.69
CA TYR A 175 55.55 -19.01 -26.27
C TYR A 175 56.85 -19.24 -25.50
N LEU A 176 57.76 -20.06 -26.04
CA LEU A 176 59.01 -20.45 -25.38
C LEU A 176 60.08 -19.33 -25.34
N SER A 177 59.78 -18.13 -25.83
CA SER A 177 60.65 -16.95 -25.68
C SER A 177 60.73 -16.43 -24.25
N LYS A 178 59.83 -16.89 -23.36
CA LYS A 178 59.88 -16.70 -21.91
C LYS A 178 59.79 -18.05 -21.21
N ASN A 179 60.21 -18.06 -19.96
CA ASN A 179 60.14 -19.20 -19.06
C ASN A 179 59.97 -18.71 -17.62
N CYS A 180 59.57 -19.61 -16.72
CA CYS A 180 59.37 -19.30 -15.31
C CYS A 180 60.55 -19.71 -14.44
N SER A 181 61.28 -20.77 -14.81
CA SER A 181 62.29 -21.43 -13.99
C SER A 181 63.73 -21.23 -14.47
N GLY A 182 63.95 -20.50 -15.56
CA GLY A 182 65.24 -20.41 -16.26
C GLY A 182 65.49 -21.56 -17.24
N ALA A 183 64.64 -22.60 -17.24
CA ALA A 183 64.67 -23.70 -18.20
C ALA A 183 63.58 -23.52 -19.26
N ILE A 184 63.88 -23.90 -20.51
CA ILE A 184 62.91 -23.86 -21.60
C ILE A 184 62.26 -25.23 -21.75
N ALA A 185 60.93 -25.27 -21.82
CA ALA A 185 60.20 -26.50 -22.12
C ALA A 185 60.68 -27.09 -23.46
N ALA A 186 61.05 -28.37 -23.46
CA ALA A 186 61.63 -29.06 -24.61
C ALA A 186 61.03 -30.46 -24.74
N ARG A 187 61.63 -31.32 -25.56
CA ARG A 187 61.25 -32.75 -25.65
C ARG A 187 61.01 -33.37 -24.27
N GLY A 188 59.97 -34.20 -24.15
CA GLY A 188 59.60 -34.88 -22.92
C GLY A 188 58.91 -33.98 -21.87
N HIS A 189 58.36 -32.83 -22.27
CA HIS A 189 57.59 -31.93 -21.40
C HIS A 189 56.14 -31.79 -21.84
N LEU A 190 55.24 -31.70 -20.85
CA LEU A 190 53.82 -31.47 -21.05
C LEU A 190 53.58 -30.03 -21.53
N ALA A 191 52.56 -29.88 -22.38
CA ALA A 191 52.10 -28.60 -22.89
C ALA A 191 50.57 -28.66 -22.98
N THR A 192 49.85 -27.89 -22.16
CA THR A 192 48.39 -27.84 -22.13
C THR A 192 47.93 -26.53 -22.75
N ALA A 193 47.21 -26.60 -23.88
CA ALA A 193 46.60 -25.44 -24.48
C ALA A 193 45.38 -25.00 -23.66
N ILE A 194 45.36 -23.74 -23.26
CA ILE A 194 44.23 -23.16 -22.54
C ILE A 194 43.42 -22.36 -23.55
N PHE A 195 42.26 -22.90 -23.93
CA PHE A 195 41.33 -22.24 -24.82
C PHE A 195 40.57 -21.16 -24.03
N TYR A 196 40.87 -19.89 -24.31
CA TYR A 196 40.23 -18.74 -23.67
C TYR A 196 39.77 -17.74 -24.75
N ASP A 197 38.47 -17.72 -25.03
CA ASP A 197 37.83 -16.87 -26.05
C ASP A 197 37.27 -15.56 -25.46
N GLY A 198 37.68 -15.21 -24.23
CA GLY A 198 37.34 -13.95 -23.58
C GLY A 198 36.62 -14.08 -22.23
N PRO A 199 36.36 -12.95 -21.55
CA PRO A 199 35.89 -12.90 -20.15
C PRO A 199 34.50 -13.49 -19.90
N GLY A 200 33.76 -13.88 -20.95
CA GLY A 200 32.42 -14.47 -20.83
C GLY A 200 32.37 -16.01 -20.91
N GLN A 201 33.46 -16.68 -21.24
CA GLN A 201 33.42 -18.13 -21.50
C GLN A 201 33.44 -18.99 -20.22
N LEU A 202 33.90 -18.43 -19.09
CA LEU A 202 34.32 -19.20 -17.91
C LEU A 202 34.00 -18.52 -16.57
N SER A 203 32.78 -17.98 -16.43
CA SER A 203 32.28 -17.59 -15.11
C SER A 203 31.93 -18.84 -14.31
N THR A 204 32.91 -19.42 -13.62
CA THR A 204 32.69 -20.49 -12.62
C THR A 204 32.11 -19.96 -11.31
N ASP A 205 31.94 -18.63 -11.19
CA ASP A 205 31.26 -17.98 -10.09
C ASP A 205 29.74 -18.02 -10.34
N PHE A 206 29.10 -19.07 -9.83
CA PHE A 206 27.64 -19.19 -9.80
C PHE A 206 27.10 -18.70 -8.46
N VAL A 207 25.97 -18.00 -8.48
CA VAL A 207 25.15 -17.87 -7.27
C VAL A 207 24.41 -19.20 -7.07
N TYR A 208 24.74 -19.89 -5.98
CA TYR A 208 24.11 -21.14 -5.63
C TYR A 208 22.66 -20.89 -5.17
N ARG A 209 21.73 -21.68 -5.71
CA ARG A 209 20.30 -21.60 -5.36
C ARG A 209 19.99 -22.13 -3.96
N ASN A 210 20.85 -23.00 -3.44
CA ASN A 210 20.75 -23.57 -2.11
C ASN A 210 21.92 -23.07 -1.26
N THR A 211 21.67 -22.84 0.03
CA THR A 211 22.69 -22.40 0.97
C THR A 211 23.87 -23.36 1.00
N VAL A 212 25.08 -22.83 0.81
CA VAL A 212 26.32 -23.56 1.03
C VAL A 212 26.80 -23.22 2.44
N VAL A 213 26.78 -24.22 3.33
CA VAL A 213 27.14 -24.02 4.74
C VAL A 213 28.57 -23.51 4.86
N ASN A 214 28.78 -22.50 5.70
CA ASN A 214 30.06 -21.79 5.91
C ASN A 214 30.61 -21.03 4.70
N HIS A 215 29.85 -20.91 3.61
CA HIS A 215 30.24 -20.20 2.39
C HIS A 215 29.15 -19.22 1.90
N PRO A 216 28.82 -18.18 2.70
CA PRO A 216 27.77 -17.22 2.34
C PRO A 216 28.07 -16.45 1.06
N GLU A 217 29.34 -16.29 0.68
CA GLU A 217 29.78 -15.64 -0.56
C GLU A 217 29.26 -16.36 -1.81
N LEU A 218 29.05 -17.69 -1.75
CA LEU A 218 28.53 -18.48 -2.87
C LEU A 218 27.02 -18.31 -3.06
N ASN A 219 26.32 -17.68 -2.11
CA ASN A 219 24.90 -17.40 -2.18
C ASN A 219 24.59 -15.91 -2.36
N GLN A 220 25.60 -15.09 -2.64
CA GLN A 220 25.47 -13.63 -2.76
C GLN A 220 26.06 -13.13 -4.09
N MET A 221 25.53 -12.01 -4.58
CA MET A 221 26.14 -11.27 -5.69
C MET A 221 27.14 -10.28 -5.12
N THR A 222 28.42 -10.40 -5.48
CA THR A 222 29.50 -9.50 -5.05
C THR A 222 29.66 -8.27 -5.95
N THR A 223 28.93 -8.22 -7.08
CA THR A 223 28.81 -7.06 -7.97
C THR A 223 27.35 -6.84 -8.33
N ALA A 224 27.00 -5.61 -8.74
CA ALA A 224 25.63 -5.28 -9.13
C ALA A 224 25.20 -6.05 -10.40
N LEU A 225 23.99 -6.61 -10.38
CA LEU A 225 23.42 -7.30 -11.54
C LEU A 225 22.87 -6.28 -12.54
N GLY A 226 23.57 -6.10 -13.66
CA GLY A 226 23.09 -5.30 -14.79
C GLY A 226 22.15 -6.09 -15.70
N MET A 227 20.87 -5.73 -15.76
CA MET A 227 19.91 -6.33 -16.69
C MET A 227 19.89 -5.55 -18.01
N ARG A 228 20.33 -6.18 -19.11
CA ARG A 228 20.35 -5.53 -20.44
C ARG A 228 19.01 -5.54 -21.17
N LYS A 229 18.14 -6.49 -20.85
CA LYS A 229 16.83 -6.59 -21.50
C LYS A 229 15.91 -5.54 -20.90
N VAL A 230 15.54 -4.57 -21.73
CA VAL A 230 14.53 -3.56 -21.43
C VAL A 230 13.16 -4.10 -21.84
N VAL A 231 12.19 -4.02 -20.94
CA VAL A 231 10.76 -4.30 -21.19
C VAL A 231 9.91 -3.09 -20.82
N ARG A 232 8.65 -3.07 -21.25
CA ARG A 232 7.73 -1.97 -20.95
C ARG A 232 6.79 -2.39 -19.82
N GLU A 233 6.56 -1.52 -18.85
CA GLU A 233 5.52 -1.72 -17.84
C GLU A 233 4.14 -1.85 -18.49
N ASP A 234 3.29 -2.72 -17.92
CA ASP A 234 1.96 -3.06 -18.43
C ASP A 234 1.95 -3.59 -19.87
N SER A 235 3.03 -4.26 -20.26
CA SER A 235 3.13 -4.97 -21.54
C SER A 235 3.35 -6.47 -21.34
N SER A 236 3.04 -7.23 -22.38
CA SER A 236 3.35 -8.65 -22.49
C SER A 236 4.34 -8.87 -23.64
N ASP A 237 5.16 -9.92 -23.53
CA ASP A 237 6.04 -10.36 -24.61
C ASP A 237 6.31 -11.88 -24.49
N ALA A 238 7.17 -12.41 -25.35
CA ALA A 238 7.52 -13.84 -25.31
C ALA A 238 8.19 -14.27 -23.99
N LEU A 239 8.74 -13.32 -23.23
CA LEU A 239 9.40 -13.57 -21.94
C LEU A 239 8.45 -13.43 -20.76
N CYS A 240 7.31 -12.77 -20.93
CA CYS A 240 6.22 -12.69 -19.98
C CYS A 240 4.87 -12.86 -20.69
N SER A 241 4.40 -14.10 -20.74
CA SER A 241 3.20 -14.49 -21.47
C SER A 241 2.25 -15.27 -20.58
N SER A 242 0.95 -15.01 -20.71
CA SER A 242 -0.10 -15.72 -19.96
C SER A 242 -0.22 -17.18 -20.36
N ALA A 243 0.33 -17.57 -21.52
CA ALA A 243 0.38 -18.95 -21.98
C ALA A 243 1.53 -19.78 -21.35
N ASP A 244 2.53 -19.12 -20.74
CA ASP A 244 3.66 -19.77 -20.08
C ASP A 244 3.66 -19.43 -18.58
N ALA A 245 3.08 -20.30 -17.75
CA ALA A 245 3.04 -20.11 -16.31
C ALA A 245 4.44 -20.06 -15.66
N SER A 246 5.48 -20.63 -16.31
CA SER A 246 6.86 -20.56 -15.84
C SER A 246 7.51 -19.18 -16.07
N SER A 247 6.83 -18.31 -16.83
CA SER A 247 7.27 -16.93 -17.02
C SER A 247 7.00 -16.05 -15.80
N ASN A 248 6.06 -16.43 -14.93
CA ASN A 248 5.76 -15.70 -13.70
C ASN A 248 6.98 -15.65 -12.77
N GLY A 249 7.24 -14.48 -12.20
CA GLY A 249 8.38 -14.25 -11.32
C GLY A 249 9.72 -14.02 -12.02
N ARG A 250 9.76 -14.06 -13.36
CA ARG A 250 10.92 -13.53 -14.11
C ARG A 250 11.10 -12.04 -13.78
N ILE A 251 12.35 -11.61 -13.70
CA ILE A 251 12.73 -10.23 -13.36
C ILE A 251 13.36 -9.58 -14.60
N ALA A 252 12.96 -8.35 -14.89
CA ALA A 252 13.51 -7.52 -15.96
C ALA A 252 13.62 -6.06 -15.49
N VAL A 253 14.11 -5.18 -16.36
CA VAL A 253 14.13 -3.73 -16.11
C VAL A 253 13.42 -2.98 -17.24
N ASP A 254 12.90 -1.79 -16.93
CA ASP A 254 12.46 -0.84 -17.97
C ASP A 254 13.62 0.05 -18.47
N ALA A 255 13.31 0.97 -19.39
CA ALA A 255 14.30 1.88 -19.97
C ALA A 255 14.92 2.84 -18.94
N GLY A 256 14.24 3.06 -17.81
CA GLY A 256 14.71 3.87 -16.68
C GLY A 256 15.46 3.06 -15.64
N GLY A 257 15.63 1.74 -15.82
CA GLY A 257 16.30 0.85 -14.87
C GLY A 257 15.42 0.36 -13.72
N VAL A 258 14.10 0.54 -13.81
CA VAL A 258 13.16 0.09 -12.76
C VAL A 258 12.94 -1.40 -12.89
N VAL A 259 13.03 -2.11 -11.77
CA VAL A 259 12.80 -3.56 -11.70
C VAL A 259 11.32 -3.90 -11.88
N LEU A 260 11.04 -4.74 -12.87
CA LEU A 260 9.73 -5.31 -13.17
C LEU A 260 9.74 -6.82 -12.93
N SER A 261 8.62 -7.36 -12.45
CA SER A 261 8.38 -8.81 -12.40
C SER A 261 7.25 -9.21 -13.32
N CYS A 262 7.40 -10.36 -13.98
CA CYS A 262 6.33 -10.92 -14.78
C CYS A 262 5.22 -11.49 -13.88
N GLN A 263 4.00 -11.03 -14.10
CA GLN A 263 2.82 -11.44 -13.33
C GLN A 263 1.66 -11.73 -14.29
N SER A 264 1.28 -12.99 -14.40
CA SER A 264 0.18 -13.46 -15.24
C SER A 264 0.31 -13.01 -16.70
N GLY A 265 1.54 -13.00 -17.23
CA GLY A 265 1.81 -12.58 -18.60
C GLY A 265 1.88 -11.07 -18.81
N ILE A 266 2.00 -10.28 -17.75
CA ILE A 266 2.21 -8.83 -17.84
C ILE A 266 3.43 -8.44 -17.00
N TRP A 267 4.33 -7.65 -17.57
CA TRP A 267 5.43 -7.02 -16.85
C TRP A 267 4.88 -5.93 -15.93
N ARG A 268 5.01 -6.12 -14.62
CA ARG A 268 4.54 -5.17 -13.61
C ARG A 268 5.67 -4.74 -12.72
N ARG A 269 5.68 -3.48 -12.31
CA ARG A 269 6.66 -3.01 -11.33
C ARG A 269 6.39 -3.64 -9.97
N HIS A 270 7.46 -4.12 -9.34
CA HIS A 270 7.38 -4.55 -7.96
C HIS A 270 7.25 -3.29 -7.09
N GLY A 271 6.07 -3.08 -6.48
CA GLY A 271 5.76 -1.86 -5.73
C GLY A 271 4.96 -0.80 -6.49
N ALA A 272 4.41 -1.09 -7.69
CA ALA A 272 3.41 -0.23 -8.34
C ALA A 272 2.01 -0.33 -7.70
N GLY A 273 1.94 -0.05 -6.40
CA GLY A 273 0.78 0.69 -5.93
C GLY A 273 0.91 2.15 -6.40
N SER A 274 -0.21 2.84 -6.48
CA SER A 274 -0.24 4.30 -6.35
C SER A 274 0.68 4.80 -5.23
N TRP A 275 0.78 4.03 -4.14
CA TRP A 275 1.62 4.29 -2.97
C TRP A 275 3.12 4.33 -3.27
N LYS A 276 3.75 5.49 -3.03
CA LYS A 276 5.19 5.71 -3.06
C LYS A 276 5.74 5.89 -1.65
N GLU A 277 7.06 5.93 -1.55
CA GLU A 277 7.77 6.16 -0.29
C GLU A 277 7.25 7.41 0.45
N PRO A 278 7.02 7.31 1.78
CA PRO A 278 6.63 8.44 2.61
C PRO A 278 7.67 9.56 2.60
N VAL A 279 7.22 10.77 2.89
CA VAL A 279 8.08 11.95 3.10
C VAL A 279 7.84 12.54 4.49
N ALA A 280 8.82 13.28 5.01
CA ALA A 280 8.73 13.82 6.37
C ALA A 280 7.70 14.96 6.47
N THR A 281 7.78 15.94 5.57
CA THR A 281 6.93 17.14 5.54
C THR A 281 6.22 17.32 4.20
N PHE A 282 5.18 18.16 4.14
CA PHE A 282 4.47 18.42 2.89
C PHE A 282 5.38 19.04 1.81
N ALA A 283 6.35 19.87 2.21
CA ALA A 283 7.31 20.49 1.30
C ALA A 283 8.25 19.48 0.62
N ASP A 284 8.40 18.27 1.19
CA ASP A 284 9.23 17.20 0.64
C ASP A 284 8.51 16.39 -0.45
N LEU A 285 7.22 16.66 -0.69
CA LEU A 285 6.49 16.03 -1.78
C LEU A 285 7.07 16.46 -3.14
N PRO A 286 7.32 15.52 -4.07
CA PRO A 286 7.96 15.87 -5.34
C PRO A 286 7.14 16.88 -6.15
N PRO A 287 7.75 17.94 -6.70
CA PRO A 287 7.05 18.96 -7.49
C PRO A 287 6.52 18.38 -8.81
N ALA A 288 5.68 19.15 -9.54
CA ALA A 288 5.08 18.72 -10.81
C ALA A 288 6.12 18.26 -11.87
N THR A 289 7.34 18.79 -11.82
CA THR A 289 8.44 18.44 -12.73
C THR A 289 9.11 17.10 -12.41
N ALA A 290 8.76 16.45 -11.29
CA ALA A 290 9.38 15.21 -10.84
C ALA A 290 8.79 13.95 -11.50
N GLY A 291 7.87 14.10 -12.47
CA GLY A 291 7.29 12.98 -13.21
C GLY A 291 6.23 12.19 -12.43
N ASN A 292 5.52 12.84 -11.50
CA ASN A 292 4.38 12.24 -10.79
C ASN A 292 3.28 11.83 -11.79
N GLN A 293 2.68 10.67 -11.58
CA GLN A 293 1.55 10.18 -12.38
C GLN A 293 0.23 10.44 -11.65
N LEU A 294 -0.85 10.67 -12.41
CA LEU A 294 -2.20 10.79 -11.85
C LEU A 294 -2.50 9.57 -10.97
N GLY A 295 -2.88 9.82 -9.72
CA GLY A 295 -3.19 8.77 -8.76
C GLY A 295 -1.98 8.23 -8.00
N ASP A 296 -0.77 8.80 -8.15
CA ASP A 296 0.32 8.54 -7.22
C ASP A 296 -0.08 8.99 -5.80
N VAL A 297 0.25 8.21 -4.77
CA VAL A 297 -0.11 8.46 -3.37
C VAL A 297 1.15 8.44 -2.50
N ARG A 298 1.31 9.40 -1.59
CA ARG A 298 2.43 9.47 -0.62
C ARG A 298 1.92 9.81 0.76
N MET A 299 2.48 9.17 1.79
CA MET A 299 2.27 9.59 3.17
C MET A 299 3.19 10.78 3.51
N VAL A 300 2.64 11.81 4.14
CA VAL A 300 3.41 12.85 4.84
C VAL A 300 3.38 12.51 6.33
N THR A 301 4.49 12.04 6.88
CA THR A 301 4.53 11.44 8.22
C THR A 301 4.30 12.46 9.33
N ALA A 302 4.78 13.71 9.18
CA ALA A 302 4.50 14.77 10.16
C ALA A 302 2.99 15.10 10.28
N LEU A 303 2.23 14.92 9.20
CA LEU A 303 0.79 15.18 9.16
C LEU A 303 -0.06 13.92 9.43
N HIS A 304 0.57 12.74 9.46
CA HIS A 304 -0.12 11.44 9.52
C HIS A 304 -1.19 11.28 8.42
N LEU A 305 -0.93 11.86 7.24
CA LEU A 305 -1.92 12.01 6.17
C LEU A 305 -1.36 11.56 4.82
N ALA A 306 -2.20 10.89 4.03
CA ALA A 306 -1.90 10.51 2.66
C ALA A 306 -2.28 11.64 1.69
N PHE A 307 -1.46 11.87 0.68
CA PHE A 307 -1.72 12.80 -0.42
C PHE A 307 -1.69 12.04 -1.74
N MET A 308 -2.59 12.40 -2.66
CA MET A 308 -2.66 11.89 -4.02
C MET A 308 -2.30 12.99 -5.03
N TRP A 309 -1.52 12.64 -6.05
CA TRP A 309 -1.24 13.51 -7.18
C TRP A 309 -2.44 13.56 -8.14
N ASP A 310 -2.98 14.75 -8.40
CA ASP A 310 -4.17 14.95 -9.23
C ASP A 310 -3.88 15.42 -10.67
N ASN A 311 -2.62 15.31 -11.11
CA ASN A 311 -2.08 15.84 -12.38
C ASN A 311 -1.83 17.36 -12.38
N GLY A 312 -1.83 18.02 -11.22
CA GLY A 312 -1.35 19.39 -11.06
C GLY A 312 -0.73 19.67 -9.68
N ALA A 313 -1.24 19.05 -8.63
CA ALA A 313 -0.82 19.24 -7.25
C ALA A 313 -0.97 17.95 -6.42
N TRP A 314 -0.33 17.96 -5.24
CA TRP A 314 -0.57 16.95 -4.21
C TRP A 314 -1.79 17.35 -3.38
N CYS A 315 -2.85 16.56 -3.50
CA CYS A 315 -4.13 16.78 -2.83
C CYS A 315 -4.31 15.75 -1.70
N PRO A 316 -4.62 16.15 -0.47
CA PRO A 316 -4.80 15.21 0.62
C PRO A 316 -6.00 14.29 0.40
N LEU A 317 -5.87 13.05 0.85
CA LEU A 317 -6.91 12.04 0.72
C LEU A 317 -7.96 12.29 1.82
N ALA A 318 -9.16 12.70 1.42
CA ALA A 318 -10.35 12.95 2.25
C ALA A 318 -10.38 14.19 3.16
N VAL A 319 -9.32 15.01 3.20
CA VAL A 319 -9.35 16.38 3.77
C VAL A 319 -8.60 17.31 2.82
N ASP A 320 -8.80 18.62 2.87
CA ASP A 320 -8.02 19.59 2.10
C ASP A 320 -6.68 19.93 2.80
N GLN A 321 -5.82 20.69 2.13
CA GLN A 321 -4.49 21.04 2.65
C GLN A 321 -4.52 21.83 3.98
N ASP A 322 -5.67 22.43 4.30
CA ASP A 322 -5.90 23.20 5.51
C ASP A 322 -6.56 22.34 6.61
N GLY A 323 -6.77 21.04 6.36
CA GLY A 323 -7.33 20.07 7.30
C GLY A 323 -8.86 20.02 7.33
N ASN A 324 -9.56 20.65 6.37
CA ASN A 324 -11.01 20.62 6.32
C ASN A 324 -11.54 19.40 5.56
N LEU A 325 -12.63 18.82 6.05
CA LEU A 325 -13.38 17.79 5.35
C LEU A 325 -14.50 18.46 4.52
N ASN A 326 -14.32 18.54 3.19
CA ASN A 326 -15.37 19.05 2.29
C ASN A 326 -16.15 17.89 1.67
N VAL A 327 -17.46 17.79 1.97
CA VAL A 327 -18.36 16.76 1.45
C VAL A 327 -19.40 17.45 0.54
N PRO A 328 -19.28 17.36 -0.81
CA PRO A 328 -20.22 18.02 -1.73
C PRO A 328 -21.68 17.54 -1.65
N GLY A 329 -21.92 16.40 -0.98
CA GLY A 329 -23.24 15.81 -0.80
C GLY A 329 -23.59 15.62 0.68
N ASN A 330 -24.10 14.43 1.03
CA ASN A 330 -24.54 14.15 2.39
C ASN A 330 -23.42 13.55 3.25
N MET A 331 -23.18 14.12 4.43
CA MET A 331 -22.40 13.50 5.50
C MET A 331 -23.31 12.63 6.37
N LYS A 332 -22.99 11.33 6.52
CA LYS A 332 -23.64 10.44 7.49
C LYS A 332 -22.60 9.98 8.51
N ALA A 333 -22.85 10.23 9.79
CA ALA A 333 -21.99 9.82 10.90
C ALA A 333 -22.84 9.25 12.04
N GLN A 334 -22.31 8.30 12.82
CA GLN A 334 -23.01 7.76 14.00
C GLN A 334 -23.14 8.83 15.08
N THR A 335 -22.05 9.56 15.37
CA THR A 335 -22.02 10.72 16.26
C THR A 335 -21.04 11.75 15.71
N VAL A 336 -21.30 13.03 15.99
CA VAL A 336 -20.38 14.16 15.70
C VAL A 336 -20.14 14.89 17.01
N GLN A 337 -18.89 14.95 17.46
CA GLN A 337 -18.50 15.70 18.64
C GLN A 337 -17.96 17.07 18.24
N MET A 338 -18.70 18.11 18.60
CA MET A 338 -18.23 19.50 18.49
C MET A 338 -17.46 19.86 19.76
N THR A 339 -16.28 20.48 19.62
CA THR A 339 -15.40 20.81 20.76
C THR A 339 -15.30 22.32 21.02
N GLN A 340 -15.65 23.14 20.04
CA GLN A 340 -15.61 24.59 20.17
C GLN A 340 -16.75 25.07 21.08
N VAL A 341 -16.39 25.63 22.24
CA VAL A 341 -17.34 26.20 23.20
C VAL A 341 -17.51 27.70 22.95
N VAL A 342 -18.73 28.17 22.75
CA VAL A 342 -19.06 29.60 22.55
C VAL A 342 -20.29 30.01 23.38
N ASN A 343 -20.44 31.32 23.59
CA ASN A 343 -21.52 31.88 24.40
C ASN A 343 -22.67 32.38 23.51
N ALA A 344 -23.89 31.97 23.81
CA ALA A 344 -25.08 32.47 23.13
C ALA A 344 -25.21 34.00 23.27
N GLY A 345 -25.72 34.66 22.23
CA GLY A 345 -25.88 36.12 22.18
C GLY A 345 -24.61 36.90 21.82
N THR A 346 -23.46 36.23 21.70
CA THR A 346 -22.20 36.87 21.28
C THR A 346 -22.05 36.89 19.76
N ARG A 347 -21.21 37.80 19.25
CA ARG A 347 -20.95 37.96 17.82
C ARG A 347 -20.19 36.75 17.26
N CYS A 348 -20.52 36.35 16.04
CA CYS A 348 -19.80 35.35 15.26
C CYS A 348 -19.48 35.89 13.87
N GLU A 349 -18.40 35.38 13.27
CA GLU A 349 -17.84 35.90 12.03
C GLU A 349 -18.56 35.35 10.79
N GLN A 350 -18.90 34.06 10.80
CA GLN A 350 -19.45 33.36 9.64
C GLN A 350 -20.78 32.70 9.98
N ASN A 351 -21.84 33.05 9.25
CA ASN A 351 -23.15 32.38 9.41
C ASN A 351 -23.08 30.91 9.00
N GLY A 352 -23.83 30.06 9.70
CA GLY A 352 -23.96 28.63 9.38
C GLY A 352 -22.97 27.71 10.09
N VAL A 353 -21.95 28.24 10.78
CA VAL A 353 -21.10 27.42 11.64
C VAL A 353 -21.87 26.91 12.85
N MET A 354 -21.46 25.75 13.35
CA MET A 354 -22.03 25.10 14.54
C MET A 354 -20.96 24.91 15.61
N ALA A 355 -21.37 25.05 16.85
CA ALA A 355 -20.53 24.95 18.04
C ALA A 355 -21.37 24.39 19.21
N ILE A 356 -20.78 24.33 20.41
CA ILE A 356 -21.50 24.00 21.64
C ILE A 356 -21.43 25.16 22.64
N ASP A 357 -22.37 25.22 23.59
CA ASP A 357 -22.21 26.02 24.81
C ASP A 357 -21.52 25.22 25.94
N ALA A 358 -21.30 25.84 27.09
CA ALA A 358 -20.62 25.22 28.23
C ALA A 358 -21.37 23.99 28.82
N SER A 359 -22.65 23.80 28.46
CA SER A 359 -23.45 22.63 28.86
C SER A 359 -23.40 21.49 27.83
N GLY A 360 -22.76 21.71 26.67
CA GLY A 360 -22.74 20.78 25.55
C GLY A 360 -23.94 20.91 24.61
N MET A 361 -24.78 21.94 24.76
CA MET A 361 -25.90 22.21 23.84
C MET A 361 -25.38 22.73 22.50
N GLY A 362 -25.87 22.16 21.39
CA GLY A 362 -25.57 22.67 20.06
C GLY A 362 -26.07 24.10 19.87
N ILE A 363 -25.25 24.95 19.27
CA ILE A 363 -25.57 26.33 18.92
C ILE A 363 -25.04 26.67 17.53
N SER A 364 -25.70 27.59 16.83
CA SER A 364 -25.31 27.97 15.46
C SER A 364 -25.23 29.48 15.30
N CYS A 365 -24.27 29.91 14.47
CA CYS A 365 -24.15 31.31 14.10
C CYS A 365 -25.23 31.69 13.08
N GLN A 366 -26.11 32.61 13.46
CA GLN A 366 -27.22 33.07 12.63
C GLN A 366 -27.28 34.60 12.66
N SER A 367 -27.17 35.20 11.48
CA SER A 367 -27.14 36.66 11.30
C SER A 367 -26.05 37.35 12.15
N GLY A 368 -24.87 36.73 12.25
CA GLY A 368 -23.71 37.26 12.96
C GLY A 368 -23.78 37.12 14.48
N ILE A 369 -24.75 36.36 15.02
CA ILE A 369 -24.89 36.09 16.46
C ILE A 369 -25.03 34.59 16.73
N TRP A 370 -24.37 34.08 17.78
CA TRP A 370 -24.54 32.71 18.26
C TRP A 370 -25.93 32.50 18.89
N ARG A 371 -26.74 31.61 18.32
CA ARG A 371 -28.11 31.30 18.78
C ARG A 371 -28.26 29.84 19.17
N LYS A 372 -29.07 29.58 20.21
CA LYS A 372 -29.43 28.22 20.63
C LYS A 372 -30.53 27.65 19.76
N PHE A 373 -30.53 26.33 19.54
CA PHE A 373 -31.56 25.65 18.76
C PHE A 373 -32.92 25.53 19.48
N ALA A 374 -32.94 25.56 20.82
CA ALA A 374 -34.10 25.09 21.59
C ALA A 374 -34.57 25.97 22.77
N GLU A 375 -33.99 27.15 23.01
CA GLU A 375 -34.48 28.04 24.07
C GLU A 375 -35.08 29.30 23.45
N SER A 376 -36.40 29.33 23.29
CA SER A 376 -37.12 30.61 23.27
C SER A 376 -37.53 30.88 24.70
N LYS A 377 -36.80 31.73 25.42
CA LYS A 377 -37.20 32.12 26.78
C LYS A 377 -38.23 33.23 26.68
N ILE A 378 -39.42 33.04 27.24
CA ILE A 378 -40.40 34.13 27.34
C ILE A 378 -39.85 35.20 28.27
N VAL A 379 -39.79 36.43 27.79
CA VAL A 379 -39.39 37.59 28.58
C VAL A 379 -40.61 38.13 29.31
N THR A 380 -40.45 38.37 30.60
CA THR A 380 -41.40 39.17 31.39
C THR A 380 -40.78 40.55 31.65
N PRO A 381 -41.55 41.64 31.58
CA PRO A 381 -43.01 41.72 31.46
C PRO A 381 -43.54 41.53 30.02
N ALA A 382 -44.86 41.33 29.90
CA ALA A 382 -45.55 41.32 28.61
C ALA A 382 -45.27 42.63 27.84
N ILE A 383 -45.01 42.52 26.54
CA ILE A 383 -44.75 43.68 25.66
C ILE A 383 -46.04 44.35 25.19
N TRP A 384 -47.18 43.69 25.37
CA TRP A 384 -48.51 44.25 25.15
C TRP A 384 -49.53 43.58 26.05
N SER A 385 -50.51 44.36 26.50
CA SER A 385 -51.62 43.88 27.33
C SER A 385 -52.93 44.53 26.93
N PHE A 386 -54.00 43.76 26.96
CA PHE A 386 -55.37 44.20 26.76
C PHE A 386 -56.25 43.66 27.89
N SER A 387 -57.13 44.49 28.42
CA SER A 387 -58.14 44.08 29.37
C SER A 387 -59.39 44.92 29.20
N PHE A 388 -60.49 44.29 28.79
CA PHE A 388 -61.77 44.97 28.60
C PHE A 388 -62.92 44.12 29.13
N LYS A 389 -63.91 44.79 29.71
CA LYS A 389 -65.17 44.20 30.14
C LYS A 389 -66.31 44.94 29.46
N GLN A 390 -67.09 44.22 28.67
CA GLN A 390 -68.15 44.76 27.85
C GLN A 390 -69.52 44.34 28.40
N ALA A 391 -70.39 45.31 28.59
CA ALA A 391 -71.81 45.14 28.88
C ALA A 391 -72.67 45.40 27.62
N PRO A 392 -73.96 45.02 27.60
CA PRO A 392 -74.82 45.23 26.43
C PRO A 392 -74.99 46.69 26.03
N SER A 393 -74.87 47.62 26.98
CA SER A 393 -74.91 49.06 26.72
C SER A 393 -73.76 49.56 25.85
N ASP A 394 -72.64 48.84 25.82
CA ASP A 394 -71.40 49.30 25.19
C ASP A 394 -71.38 49.02 23.68
N GLY A 395 -72.38 48.32 23.15
CA GLY A 395 -72.41 47.85 21.76
C GLY A 395 -71.38 46.76 21.49
N ASN A 396 -71.28 46.28 20.25
CA ASN A 396 -70.26 45.29 19.87
C ASN A 396 -68.87 45.94 19.86
N TYR A 397 -67.86 45.20 20.31
CA TYR A 397 -66.47 45.61 20.28
C TYR A 397 -65.73 44.80 19.21
N GLU A 398 -65.12 45.47 18.26
CA GLU A 398 -64.31 44.85 17.21
C GLU A 398 -63.04 45.69 17.06
N GLN A 399 -61.88 45.10 17.31
CA GLN A 399 -60.59 45.79 17.15
C GLN A 399 -59.52 44.84 16.64
N ALA A 400 -58.76 45.29 15.63
CA ALA A 400 -57.55 44.62 15.16
C ALA A 400 -56.31 45.39 15.66
N PHE A 401 -55.39 44.68 16.32
CA PHE A 401 -54.12 45.23 16.79
C PHE A 401 -52.99 44.77 15.88
N ASP A 402 -52.21 45.71 15.35
CA ASP A 402 -51.08 45.40 14.45
C ASP A 402 -49.87 44.88 15.24
N LEU A 403 -49.60 43.58 15.09
CA LEU A 403 -48.49 42.87 15.74
C LEU A 403 -47.12 43.33 15.22
N THR A 404 -47.05 43.98 14.05
CA THR A 404 -45.79 44.52 13.51
C THR A 404 -45.30 45.77 14.25
N THR A 405 -46.20 46.44 14.97
CA THR A 405 -45.85 47.60 15.80
C THR A 405 -45.21 47.22 17.14
N LEU A 406 -45.26 45.93 17.50
CA LEU A 406 -44.68 45.43 18.74
C LEU A 406 -43.17 45.21 18.59
N GLY A 407 -42.40 45.85 19.47
CA GLY A 407 -40.94 45.66 19.55
C GLY A 407 -40.55 44.34 20.21
N GLY A 408 -39.30 43.91 20.00
CA GLY A 408 -38.74 42.71 20.62
C GLY A 408 -38.38 41.59 19.64
N SER A 409 -37.78 40.52 20.16
CA SER A 409 -37.35 39.37 19.37
C SER A 409 -38.51 38.40 19.11
N ARG A 410 -38.54 37.84 17.90
CA ARG A 410 -39.51 36.83 17.46
C ARG A 410 -38.96 35.43 17.77
N PRO A 411 -39.83 34.43 18.03
CA PRO A 411 -41.31 34.45 17.94
C PRO A 411 -42.02 35.16 19.09
N LEU A 412 -43.26 35.60 18.82
CA LEU A 412 -44.18 36.16 19.82
C LEU A 412 -45.08 35.07 20.40
N PHE A 413 -45.53 35.25 21.64
CA PHE A 413 -46.43 34.35 22.35
C PHE A 413 -47.61 35.11 22.92
N ILE A 414 -48.79 34.49 23.00
CA ILE A 414 -49.98 35.07 23.63
C ILE A 414 -50.53 34.15 24.73
N SER A 415 -51.03 34.75 25.79
CA SER A 415 -51.82 34.08 26.85
C SER A 415 -52.79 35.07 27.49
N GLY A 416 -53.67 34.61 28.36
CA GLY A 416 -54.63 35.47 29.05
C GLY A 416 -55.82 34.71 29.62
N ALA A 417 -56.94 35.40 29.80
CA ALA A 417 -58.15 34.85 30.39
C ALA A 417 -59.39 35.50 29.76
N ASN A 418 -60.47 34.73 29.69
CA ASN A 418 -61.76 35.22 29.20
C ASN A 418 -62.90 34.77 30.12
N ARG A 419 -63.99 35.53 30.13
CA ARG A 419 -65.21 35.22 30.87
C ARG A 419 -66.42 35.78 30.12
N CYS A 420 -67.39 34.93 29.89
CA CYS A 420 -68.65 35.21 29.23
C CYS A 420 -69.78 34.84 30.17
N LYS A 421 -70.71 35.75 30.37
CA LYS A 421 -71.82 35.57 31.28
C LYS A 421 -73.10 36.06 30.66
N SER A 422 -74.09 35.18 30.63
CA SER A 422 -75.46 35.51 30.26
C SER A 422 -76.46 35.07 31.35
N TYR A 423 -77.48 35.89 31.53
CA TYR A 423 -78.62 35.70 32.44
C TYR A 423 -79.93 35.41 31.70
N ASP A 424 -79.90 35.44 30.37
CA ASP A 424 -81.05 35.24 29.51
C ASP A 424 -80.67 34.41 28.28
N VAL A 425 -81.58 34.37 27.30
CA VAL A 425 -81.40 33.62 26.06
C VAL A 425 -80.41 34.26 25.08
N ASN A 426 -79.90 35.46 25.38
CA ASN A 426 -79.00 36.17 24.48
C ASN A 426 -77.54 35.75 24.70
N GLU A 427 -76.80 35.72 23.60
CA GLU A 427 -75.39 35.34 23.60
C GLU A 427 -74.51 36.42 24.23
N ALA A 428 -73.56 35.97 25.04
CA ALA A 428 -72.37 36.74 25.39
C ALA A 428 -71.14 35.94 24.91
N SER A 429 -70.39 36.50 23.96
CA SER A 429 -69.21 35.87 23.36
C SER A 429 -68.05 36.84 23.20
N THR A 430 -66.84 36.31 23.39
CA THR A 430 -65.61 37.01 23.02
C THR A 430 -64.65 36.02 22.40
N PHE A 431 -63.94 36.47 21.38
CA PHE A 431 -62.85 35.71 20.79
C PHE A 431 -61.70 36.60 20.36
N ILE A 432 -60.53 35.97 20.31
CA ILE A 432 -59.30 36.50 19.74
C ILE A 432 -58.86 35.56 18.63
N GLU A 433 -58.55 36.11 17.47
CA GLU A 433 -57.99 35.37 16.33
C GLU A 433 -56.76 36.08 15.74
N TYR A 434 -55.95 35.31 15.03
CA TYR A 434 -54.82 35.82 14.26
C TYR A 434 -55.27 36.11 12.85
N LEU A 435 -54.98 37.30 12.32
CA LEU A 435 -55.20 37.62 10.91
C LEU A 435 -53.87 37.87 10.20
N ASP A 436 -53.76 37.46 8.94
CA ASP A 436 -52.65 37.85 8.07
C ASP A 436 -52.78 39.30 7.57
N ALA A 437 -51.92 39.70 6.64
CA ALA A 437 -51.91 41.06 6.09
C ALA A 437 -53.16 41.40 5.27
N ASP A 438 -53.82 40.38 4.70
CA ASP A 438 -55.01 40.49 3.85
C ASP A 438 -56.31 40.32 4.66
N GLY A 439 -56.21 40.10 5.98
CA GLY A 439 -57.34 39.93 6.89
C GLY A 439 -57.89 38.51 6.95
N VAL A 440 -57.15 37.51 6.44
CA VAL A 440 -57.55 36.10 6.49
C VAL A 440 -57.20 35.51 7.86
N SER A 441 -58.15 34.79 8.45
CA SER A 441 -57.95 34.13 9.75
C SER A 441 -56.93 32.99 9.63
N LEU A 442 -55.87 33.08 10.42
CA LEU A 442 -54.80 32.09 10.54
C LEU A 442 -55.03 31.12 11.71
N GLY A 443 -56.03 31.39 12.54
CA GLY A 443 -56.39 30.53 13.67
C GLY A 443 -56.89 31.30 14.88
N TYR A 444 -57.38 30.54 15.85
CA TYR A 444 -58.01 31.03 17.06
C TYR A 444 -57.03 31.07 18.22
N ALA A 445 -56.91 32.22 18.90
CA ALA A 445 -56.06 32.37 20.07
C ALA A 445 -56.81 32.03 21.38
N GLY A 446 -58.09 32.34 21.46
CA GLY A 446 -58.85 32.05 22.69
C GLY A 446 -60.11 32.89 22.82
N GLY A 447 -60.99 32.49 23.73
CA GLY A 447 -62.25 33.17 23.99
C GLY A 447 -63.28 32.27 24.65
N CYS A 448 -64.49 32.77 24.78
CA CYS A 448 -65.61 32.06 25.37
C CYS A 448 -66.91 32.42 24.67
N VAL A 449 -67.91 31.57 24.87
CA VAL A 449 -69.29 31.84 24.49
C VAL A 449 -70.19 31.28 25.58
N SER A 450 -71.15 32.08 26.04
CA SER A 450 -72.26 31.61 26.86
C SER A 450 -73.53 31.67 26.01
N LEU A 451 -74.02 30.50 25.60
CA LEU A 451 -75.30 30.31 24.92
C LEU A 451 -76.27 29.63 25.89
N SER A 452 -77.49 30.16 26.01
CA SER A 452 -78.61 29.44 26.60
C SER A 452 -79.41 28.79 25.47
N ASN A 453 -79.23 27.50 25.28
CA ASN A 453 -79.97 26.70 24.31
C ASN A 453 -81.44 26.57 24.71
N ASN A 454 -82.34 27.24 23.98
CA ASN A 454 -83.76 26.86 23.94
C ASN A 454 -83.88 25.60 23.07
N VAL A 455 -84.17 24.46 23.67
CA VAL A 455 -84.60 23.26 22.93
C VAL A 455 -86.05 23.48 22.46
N THR A 456 -86.25 24.20 21.36
CA THR A 456 -87.55 24.24 20.68
C THR A 456 -87.55 23.14 19.61
N GLY A 457 -87.95 21.92 19.97
CA GLY A 457 -87.98 20.83 18.98
C GLY A 457 -88.32 19.41 19.42
N PHE A 458 -88.58 19.12 20.71
CA PHE A 458 -89.15 17.82 21.11
C PHE A 458 -90.62 17.98 21.48
N ALA A 459 -91.49 17.25 20.77
CA ALA A 459 -92.88 17.06 21.12
C ALA A 459 -93.01 16.51 22.55
N PRO A 460 -94.08 16.84 23.30
CA PRO A 460 -94.27 16.29 24.63
C PRO A 460 -94.44 14.77 24.55
N ALA A 461 -93.50 14.03 25.12
CA ALA A 461 -93.76 12.65 25.52
C ALA A 461 -94.74 12.67 26.72
N PRO A 462 -95.68 11.71 26.81
CA PRO A 462 -96.72 11.75 27.84
C PRO A 462 -96.12 11.45 29.21
N ASP A 463 -96.23 12.44 30.09
CA ASP A 463 -96.53 12.35 31.51
C ASP A 463 -95.88 11.21 32.33
N TYR A 464 -94.81 11.56 33.05
CA TYR A 464 -94.61 11.12 34.44
C TYR A 464 -94.06 12.30 35.27
N GLY A 465 -95.00 13.11 35.77
CA GLY A 465 -95.02 13.89 37.01
C GLY A 465 -93.72 14.35 37.67
N GLN A 466 -93.58 15.68 37.83
CA GLN A 466 -93.86 16.37 39.11
C GLN A 466 -93.62 17.90 38.99
N HIS A 467 -94.68 18.66 38.79
CA HIS A 467 -94.81 20.01 39.34
C HIS A 467 -96.14 20.09 40.08
N TYR A 468 -96.10 19.93 41.39
CA TYR A 468 -97.22 20.22 42.28
C TYR A 468 -97.34 21.73 42.46
N CYS A 469 -98.40 22.32 41.92
CA CYS A 469 -99.08 23.45 42.56
C CYS A 469 -100.45 22.93 43.00
N LYS A 470 -100.61 22.62 44.29
CA LYS A 470 -101.92 22.29 44.88
C LYS A 470 -102.65 23.58 45.21
N SER A 471 -103.93 23.63 44.85
CA SER A 471 -104.90 24.68 45.17
C SER A 471 -105.26 24.65 46.66
N ASP A 472 -105.58 25.81 47.25
CA ASP A 472 -106.94 26.14 47.69
C ASP A 472 -106.99 27.52 48.38
N THR A 473 -108.04 28.30 48.06
CA THR A 473 -108.44 29.67 48.51
C THR A 473 -107.93 30.91 47.71
N TYR A 474 -108.79 31.37 46.76
CA TYR A 474 -109.05 32.73 46.20
C TYR A 474 -107.93 33.79 45.99
N PRO A 475 -108.06 34.72 45.00
CA PRO A 475 -108.42 34.58 43.58
C PRO A 475 -107.19 34.69 42.66
N THR A 476 -107.42 34.32 41.41
CA THR A 476 -106.50 34.24 40.26
C THR A 476 -105.77 35.55 39.95
N ASP A 477 -104.44 35.58 40.08
CA ASP A 477 -103.50 36.41 39.29
C ASP A 477 -102.06 36.06 39.71
N ASP A 478 -101.48 34.97 39.18
CA ASP A 478 -100.02 34.79 38.98
C ASP A 478 -99.67 33.35 38.57
N CYS A 479 -99.95 33.01 37.32
CA CYS A 479 -99.33 31.87 36.63
C CYS A 479 -98.68 32.34 35.32
N VAL A 480 -97.87 33.40 35.41
CA VAL A 480 -96.90 33.73 34.36
C VAL A 480 -95.76 32.72 34.48
N PRO A 481 -95.30 32.06 33.40
CA PRO A 481 -94.11 31.22 33.46
C PRO A 481 -92.96 32.11 33.93
N LYS A 482 -92.51 31.95 35.17
CA LYS A 482 -91.27 32.57 35.64
C LYS A 482 -90.19 32.10 34.68
N ARG A 483 -89.72 32.99 33.79
CA ARG A 483 -88.52 32.77 32.99
C ARG A 483 -87.46 32.30 33.97
N GLN A 484 -87.10 31.02 33.92
CA GLN A 484 -85.94 30.56 34.65
C GLN A 484 -84.77 31.36 34.08
N ASN A 485 -84.22 32.26 34.89
CA ASN A 485 -83.00 32.98 34.54
C ASN A 485 -81.87 31.95 34.52
N ILE A 486 -81.69 31.26 33.39
CA ILE A 486 -80.57 30.35 33.19
C ILE A 486 -79.31 31.21 33.21
N ARG A 487 -78.57 31.15 34.32
CA ARG A 487 -77.23 31.73 34.39
C ARG A 487 -76.26 30.78 33.71
N VAL A 488 -75.77 31.18 32.55
CA VAL A 488 -74.66 30.49 31.89
C VAL A 488 -73.40 31.33 32.08
N MET A 489 -72.38 30.75 32.68
CA MET A 489 -71.03 31.31 32.74
C MET A 489 -70.07 30.37 32.04
N ALA A 490 -69.29 30.90 31.11
CA ALA A 490 -68.18 30.21 30.48
C ALA A 490 -66.94 31.07 30.62
N GLY A 491 -65.81 30.50 31.00
CA GLY A 491 -64.57 31.26 31.07
C GLY A 491 -63.38 30.33 31.23
N ASN A 492 -62.33 30.60 30.47
CA ASN A 492 -61.12 29.79 30.44
C ASN A 492 -59.88 30.67 30.46
N TYR A 493 -58.76 30.09 30.91
CA TYR A 493 -57.45 30.64 30.64
C TYR A 493 -57.04 30.28 29.21
N MET A 494 -56.47 31.24 28.49
CA MET A 494 -55.85 30.99 27.20
C MET A 494 -54.48 30.40 27.46
N ALA A 495 -54.28 29.15 27.05
CA ALA A 495 -52.97 28.52 27.13
C ALA A 495 -51.95 29.38 26.37
N LEU A 496 -50.74 29.41 26.91
CA LEU A 496 -49.62 30.07 26.28
C LEU A 496 -49.35 29.40 24.93
N GLN A 497 -49.36 30.18 23.86
CA GLN A 497 -49.21 29.68 22.51
C GLN A 497 -48.36 30.62 21.66
N LYS A 498 -47.62 30.05 20.71
CA LYS A 498 -46.83 30.81 19.74
C LYS A 498 -47.78 31.46 18.73
N ILE A 499 -47.60 32.75 18.49
CA ILE A 499 -48.32 33.48 17.43
C ILE A 499 -47.72 33.06 16.08
N PRO A 500 -48.53 32.74 15.05
CA PRO A 500 -48.05 32.43 13.71
C PRO A 500 -47.14 33.54 13.14
N GLU A 501 -46.05 33.15 12.46
CA GLU A 501 -45.03 34.12 12.02
C GLU A 501 -45.54 35.10 10.95
N ASN A 502 -46.54 34.67 10.17
CA ASN A 502 -47.23 35.47 9.17
C ASN A 502 -48.45 36.23 9.69
N ALA A 503 -48.77 36.15 11.00
CA ALA A 503 -49.84 36.95 11.58
C ALA A 503 -49.46 38.44 11.63
N LYS A 504 -50.27 39.28 11.00
CA LYS A 504 -50.12 40.74 11.04
C LYS A 504 -50.98 41.36 12.13
N TYR A 505 -52.19 40.85 12.35
CA TYR A 505 -53.11 41.42 13.33
C TYR A 505 -53.58 40.41 14.37
N LEU A 506 -53.82 40.91 15.58
CA LEU A 506 -54.62 40.25 16.60
C LEU A 506 -56.02 40.86 16.58
N HIS A 507 -57.02 40.12 16.11
CA HIS A 507 -58.39 40.60 16.03
C HIS A 507 -59.19 40.15 17.24
N ILE A 508 -59.79 41.12 17.94
CA ILE A 508 -60.58 40.93 19.14
C ILE A 508 -62.03 41.31 18.84
N SER A 509 -62.91 40.33 18.99
CA SER A 509 -64.36 40.51 18.93
C SER A 509 -64.95 40.26 20.30
N MET A 510 -65.82 41.15 20.75
CA MET A 510 -66.62 40.97 21.96
C MET A 510 -68.06 41.39 21.69
N LYS A 511 -69.01 40.55 22.12
CA LYS A 511 -70.45 40.77 21.97
C LYS A 511 -71.13 40.39 23.28
N SER A 512 -71.92 41.31 23.82
CA SER A 512 -72.81 41.05 24.95
C SER A 512 -74.18 41.63 24.59
N ARG A 513 -75.25 40.83 24.66
CA ARG A 513 -76.61 41.25 24.30
C ARG A 513 -77.59 40.95 25.41
N GLY A 514 -78.75 41.59 25.38
CA GLY A 514 -79.86 41.27 26.28
C GLY A 514 -79.81 42.01 27.61
N SER A 515 -80.00 41.28 28.70
CA SER A 515 -80.13 41.79 30.06
C SER A 515 -78.90 42.58 30.49
N SER A 516 -79.10 43.67 31.23
CA SER A 516 -78.01 44.54 31.74
C SER A 516 -76.97 43.81 32.62
N GLY A 517 -77.29 42.61 33.12
CA GLY A 517 -76.36 41.76 33.86
C GLY A 517 -75.41 40.93 32.98
N ASN A 518 -75.65 40.82 31.68
CA ASN A 518 -74.81 40.06 30.75
C ASN A 518 -73.48 40.79 30.56
N TYR A 519 -72.38 40.06 30.43
CA TYR A 519 -71.10 40.67 30.08
C TYR A 519 -70.13 39.67 29.48
N THR A 520 -69.18 40.21 28.73
CA THR A 520 -67.96 39.51 28.34
C THR A 520 -66.78 40.26 28.93
N GLN A 521 -65.75 39.53 29.30
CA GLN A 521 -64.51 40.07 29.83
C GLN A 521 -63.36 39.31 29.20
N LEU A 522 -62.38 40.04 28.68
CA LEU A 522 -61.22 39.48 28.02
C LEU A 522 -59.98 40.18 28.53
N THR A 523 -58.97 39.38 28.87
CA THR A 523 -57.64 39.84 29.24
C THR A 523 -56.63 39.06 28.40
N ALA A 524 -55.75 39.75 27.69
CA ALA A 524 -54.75 39.16 26.81
C ALA A 524 -53.38 39.82 27.00
N TYR A 525 -52.32 39.01 26.94
CA TYR A 525 -50.94 39.44 27.06
C TYR A 525 -50.13 38.86 25.92
N VAL A 526 -49.32 39.69 25.26
CA VAL A 526 -48.35 39.26 24.26
C VAL A 526 -46.94 39.38 24.84
N PHE A 527 -46.15 38.35 24.64
CA PHE A 527 -44.76 38.23 25.09
C PHE A 527 -43.83 38.06 23.90
N ASN A 528 -42.62 38.59 23.99
CA ASN A 528 -41.53 38.25 23.09
C ASN A 528 -40.71 37.07 23.64
N SER A 529 -39.84 36.50 22.80
CA SER A 529 -38.82 35.54 23.23
C SER A 529 -37.43 36.18 23.21
N ILE A 530 -36.50 35.66 24.01
CA ILE A 530 -35.05 35.86 23.86
C ILE A 530 -34.39 34.54 23.49
#